data_AF-A0A9W8E8B6-F1
#
_entry.id   AF-A0A9W8E8B6-F1
#
_cell.length_a   1.000
_cell.length_b   1.000
_cell.length_c   1.000
_cell.angle_alpha   90.00
_cell.angle_beta   90.00
_cell.angle_gamma   90.00
#
_symmetry.space_group_name_H-M   'P 1'
#
loop_
_entity.id
_entity.type
_entity.pdbx_description
1 polymer ?
#
loop_
_entity_poly.entity_id
_entity_poly.type
_entity_poly.pdbx_seq_one_letter_code
_entity_poly.pdbx_strand_id
1 'polypeptide(L)'
;MFQYFKLPAPPAPIPVESLPLGSLYPWVMHWKTPLIVALIYSVTVTYCNTKQTGGLSRVQAKQLQADKTGTVQKPTKSRGKSSPWFTAFIFLHNLTLCIYSGITFAKVAPVMYQQFTTQSFYDAMCDTRQVIWKEALFSWGYLFYLSKFYEIIDTIIILLKGRKSSMLQTYHHSGAMLCMWAGIHFQSMPIWIFVVFNSFVHTIMYFYYMCTSVGIHPPGKKYITTMQISQFLVGIALANSYLFLDGCLQTQ
;
A
#
# COMPACT_ATOMS: atom_id res chain seq x y z
N MET A 1 23.86 -30.19 0.14
CA MET A 1 22.54 -29.79 0.66
C MET A 1 22.38 -28.25 0.64
N PHE A 2 22.67 -27.57 -0.49
CA PHE A 2 22.40 -26.12 -0.70
C PHE A 2 22.36 -25.79 -2.22
N GLN A 3 21.84 -26.70 -3.05
CA GLN A 3 21.88 -26.58 -4.52
C GLN A 3 20.51 -26.58 -5.19
N TYR A 4 19.43 -26.35 -4.41
CA TYR A 4 18.03 -26.39 -4.88
C TYR A 4 17.27 -25.07 -4.62
N PHE A 5 17.92 -23.93 -4.83
CA PHE A 5 17.23 -22.63 -4.94
C PHE A 5 17.77 -21.82 -6.13
N LYS A 6 18.01 -22.50 -7.26
CA LYS A 6 17.99 -21.80 -8.55
C LYS A 6 16.52 -21.68 -8.93
N LEU A 7 15.92 -20.58 -8.50
CA LEU A 7 14.60 -20.17 -8.97
C LEU A 7 14.64 -20.11 -10.51
N PRO A 8 13.66 -20.70 -11.22
CA PRO A 8 13.62 -20.61 -12.68
C PRO A 8 13.64 -19.14 -13.08
N ALA A 9 14.52 -18.79 -14.02
CA ALA A 9 14.57 -17.45 -14.55
C ALA A 9 13.29 -17.20 -15.35
N PRO A 10 12.60 -16.07 -15.15
CA PRO A 10 11.33 -15.81 -15.81
C PRO A 10 11.48 -15.79 -17.34
N PRO A 11 10.47 -16.28 -18.09
CA PRO A 11 10.51 -16.39 -19.55
C PRO A 11 10.60 -14.99 -20.19
N ALA A 12 11.64 -14.82 -21.02
CA ALA A 12 12.01 -13.63 -21.79
C ALA A 12 11.79 -12.29 -21.05
N PRO A 13 12.81 -11.72 -20.40
CA PRO A 13 12.66 -10.43 -19.75
C PRO A 13 12.33 -9.41 -20.82
N ILE A 14 11.15 -8.80 -20.73
CA ILE A 14 11.00 -7.44 -21.25
C ILE A 14 12.23 -6.67 -20.71
N PRO A 15 13.05 -6.04 -21.55
CA PRO A 15 14.33 -5.48 -21.12
C PRO A 15 14.09 -4.56 -19.93
N VAL A 16 14.84 -4.74 -18.84
CA VAL A 16 14.68 -3.91 -17.63
C VAL A 16 14.92 -2.43 -17.96
N GLU A 17 15.67 -2.13 -19.03
CA GLU A 17 15.82 -0.78 -19.56
C GLU A 17 14.51 -0.14 -20.02
N SER A 18 13.49 -0.92 -20.37
CA SER A 18 12.16 -0.40 -20.75
C SER A 18 11.29 -0.07 -19.53
N LEU A 19 11.72 -0.43 -18.31
CA LEU A 19 10.98 -0.09 -17.10
C LEU A 19 11.19 1.39 -16.75
N PRO A 20 10.12 2.11 -16.38
CA PRO A 20 10.25 3.42 -15.77
C PRO A 20 11.03 3.29 -14.46
N LEU A 21 12.09 4.08 -14.28
CA LEU A 21 13.06 3.95 -13.18
C LEU A 21 13.80 2.58 -13.17
N GLY A 22 14.05 2.00 -14.34
CA GLY A 22 14.79 0.74 -14.48
C GLY A 22 16.20 0.75 -13.88
N SER A 23 16.84 1.92 -13.76
CA SER A 23 18.15 2.06 -13.09
C SER A 23 18.13 1.67 -11.60
N LEU A 24 16.96 1.74 -10.95
CA LEU A 24 16.78 1.32 -9.57
C LEU A 24 16.54 -0.19 -9.43
N TYR A 25 16.15 -0.86 -10.51
CA TYR A 25 15.77 -2.27 -10.50
C TYR A 25 16.77 -3.20 -9.80
N PRO A 26 18.09 -3.18 -10.12
CA PRO A 26 19.05 -4.08 -9.48
C PRO A 26 19.17 -3.88 -7.96
N TRP A 27 18.86 -2.68 -7.47
CA TRP A 27 18.91 -2.36 -6.05
C TRP A 27 17.61 -2.72 -5.34
N VAL A 28 16.47 -2.29 -5.89
CA VAL A 28 15.16 -2.46 -5.26
C VAL A 28 14.60 -3.87 -5.38
N MET A 29 14.95 -4.61 -6.44
CA MET A 29 14.51 -6.00 -6.63
C MET A 29 15.46 -7.01 -5.98
N HIS A 30 16.58 -6.58 -5.40
CA HIS A 30 17.41 -7.46 -4.60
C HIS A 30 16.64 -7.94 -3.36
N TRP A 31 16.57 -9.24 -3.11
CA TRP A 31 15.75 -9.85 -2.06
C TRP A 31 15.99 -9.28 -0.64
N LYS A 32 17.22 -8.83 -0.36
CA LYS A 32 17.56 -8.19 0.92
C LYS A 32 16.91 -6.82 1.11
N THR A 33 16.67 -6.08 0.03
CA THR A 33 16.22 -4.69 0.08
C THR A 33 14.86 -4.53 0.77
N PRO A 34 13.77 -5.20 0.33
CA PRO A 34 12.48 -5.05 0.99
C PRO A 34 12.50 -5.59 2.43
N LEU A 35 13.28 -6.64 2.72
CA LEU A 35 13.43 -7.18 4.08
C LEU A 35 14.11 -6.17 5.03
N ILE A 36 15.25 -5.62 4.62
CA ILE A 36 16.00 -4.65 5.42
C ILE A 36 15.17 -3.38 5.63
N VAL A 37 14.54 -2.86 4.57
CA VAL A 37 13.73 -1.65 4.67
C VAL A 37 12.51 -1.87 5.57
N ALA A 38 11.78 -2.98 5.41
CA ALA A 38 10.64 -3.32 6.27
C ALA A 38 11.03 -3.47 7.74
N LEU A 39 12.19 -4.08 8.02
CA LEU A 39 12.73 -4.25 9.36
C LEU A 39 13.09 -2.89 9.98
N ILE A 40 13.89 -2.07 9.28
CA ILE A 40 14.28 -0.73 9.74
C ILE A 40 13.04 0.12 9.99
N TYR A 41 12.07 0.10 9.06
CA TYR A 41 10.80 0.81 9.20
C TYR A 41 10.04 0.36 10.45
N SER A 42 9.83 -0.94 10.63
CA SER A 42 9.07 -1.49 11.77
C SER A 42 9.72 -1.16 13.12
N VAL A 43 11.05 -1.32 13.22
CA VAL A 43 11.82 -0.98 14.44
C VAL A 43 11.75 0.52 14.72
N THR A 44 11.95 1.35 13.71
CA THR A 44 11.92 2.82 13.86
C THR A 44 10.54 3.30 14.30
N VAL A 45 9.46 2.80 13.68
CA VAL A 45 8.09 3.17 14.05
C VAL A 45 7.77 2.73 15.47
N THR A 46 8.16 1.51 15.84
CA THR A 46 7.96 0.99 17.20
C THR A 46 8.69 1.87 18.22
N TYR A 47 9.95 2.19 17.97
CA TYR A 47 10.75 3.08 18.81
C TYR A 47 10.11 4.47 18.95
N CYS A 48 9.74 5.10 17.83
CA CYS A 48 9.08 6.42 17.85
C CYS A 48 7.72 6.39 18.57
N ASN A 49 6.96 5.31 18.42
CA ASN A 49 5.70 5.11 19.13
C ASN A 49 5.88 4.99 20.66
N THR A 50 7.01 4.46 21.14
CA THR A 50 7.32 4.42 22.59
C THR A 50 7.57 5.82 23.16
N LYS A 51 8.21 6.70 22.37
CA LYS A 51 8.52 8.07 22.78
C LYS A 51 7.32 9.00 22.72
N GLN A 52 6.32 8.69 21.90
CA GLN A 52 5.13 9.53 21.81
C GLN A 52 4.23 9.38 23.03
N THR A 53 3.98 10.51 23.69
CA THR A 53 3.01 10.65 24.78
C THR A 53 1.58 10.84 24.27
N GLY A 54 1.38 11.14 22.98
CA GLY A 54 0.09 11.41 22.33
C GLY A 54 -0.84 10.20 22.12
N GLY A 55 -0.62 9.10 22.85
CA GLY A 55 -1.31 7.82 22.69
C GLY A 55 -2.44 7.52 23.66
N LEU A 56 -2.73 8.39 24.62
CA LEU A 56 -3.96 8.21 25.42
C LEU A 56 -5.14 8.45 24.49
N SER A 57 -5.92 7.38 24.22
CA SER A 57 -7.19 7.50 23.53
C SER A 57 -7.96 8.66 24.16
N ARG A 58 -8.67 9.46 23.35
CA ARG A 58 -9.48 10.58 23.88
C ARG A 58 -10.38 10.15 25.04
N VAL A 59 -10.78 8.87 25.08
CA VAL A 59 -11.52 8.25 26.19
C VAL A 59 -10.64 8.05 27.42
N GLN A 60 -9.44 7.51 27.25
CA GLN A 60 -8.46 7.25 28.30
C GLN A 60 -7.89 8.56 28.90
N ALA A 61 -7.64 9.57 28.06
CA ALA A 61 -7.29 10.91 28.50
C ALA A 61 -8.45 11.58 29.24
N LYS A 62 -9.69 11.41 28.77
CA LYS A 62 -10.90 11.88 29.47
C LYS A 62 -11.12 11.15 30.80
N GLN A 63 -10.85 9.85 30.88
CA GLN A 63 -10.97 9.05 32.11
C GLN A 63 -9.91 9.45 33.12
N LEU A 64 -8.64 9.58 32.72
CA LEU A 64 -7.57 10.07 33.59
C LEU A 64 -7.77 11.52 34.06
N GLN A 65 -8.40 12.37 33.23
CA GLN A 65 -8.77 13.73 33.63
C GLN A 65 -10.02 13.76 34.53
N ALA A 66 -11.01 12.90 34.29
CA ALA A 66 -12.18 12.78 35.17
C ALA A 66 -11.79 12.26 36.56
N ASP A 67 -10.86 11.31 36.63
CA ASP A 67 -10.34 10.70 37.86
C ASP A 67 -9.52 11.69 38.71
N LYS A 68 -8.77 12.60 38.07
CA LYS A 68 -7.91 13.57 38.78
C LYS A 68 -8.60 14.86 39.23
N THR A 69 -9.72 15.26 38.64
CA THR A 69 -10.28 16.62 38.84
C THR A 69 -11.74 16.65 39.28
N GLY A 70 -12.44 15.50 39.37
CA GLY A 70 -13.84 15.42 39.79
C GLY A 70 -14.84 16.22 38.91
N THR A 71 -14.35 16.87 37.86
CA THR A 71 -15.11 17.77 36.98
C THR A 71 -14.69 17.53 35.54
N VAL A 72 -15.68 17.37 34.65
CA VAL A 72 -15.44 17.14 33.22
C VAL A 72 -15.15 18.49 32.54
N GLN A 73 -13.89 18.95 32.60
CA GLN A 73 -13.46 20.05 31.73
C GLN A 73 -13.21 19.52 30.31
N LYS A 74 -13.88 20.14 29.32
CA LYS A 74 -13.61 19.89 27.89
C LYS A 74 -12.17 20.35 27.62
N PRO A 75 -11.25 19.48 27.15
CA PRO A 75 -9.90 19.90 26.85
C PRO A 75 -9.94 20.93 25.71
N THR A 76 -9.55 22.16 26.01
CA THR A 76 -9.28 23.21 25.03
C THR A 76 -8.07 22.76 24.20
N LYS A 77 -8.35 22.27 23.00
CA LYS A 77 -7.30 21.95 22.03
C LYS A 77 -6.63 23.26 21.58
N SER A 78 -5.48 23.61 22.14
CA SER A 78 -4.51 24.42 21.40
C SER A 78 -3.86 23.52 20.35
N ARG A 79 -4.59 23.25 19.26
CA ARG A 79 -3.97 22.66 18.07
C ARG A 79 -3.07 23.76 17.49
N GLY A 80 -1.81 23.78 17.88
CA GLY A 80 -0.82 24.69 17.30
C GLY A 80 -0.97 24.66 15.78
N LYS A 81 -1.14 25.83 15.15
CA LYS A 81 -1.26 25.93 13.69
C LYS A 81 -0.03 25.25 13.10
N SER A 82 -0.23 24.19 12.31
CA SER A 82 0.87 23.54 11.62
C SER A 82 1.53 24.54 10.68
N SER A 83 2.86 24.48 10.57
CA SER A 83 3.60 25.34 9.64
C SER A 83 2.96 25.27 8.24
N PRO A 84 2.76 26.39 7.54
CA PRO A 84 2.20 26.40 6.19
C PRO A 84 2.96 25.48 5.23
N TRP A 85 4.30 25.44 5.34
CA TRP A 85 5.17 24.55 4.58
C TRP A 85 4.89 23.07 4.83
N PHE A 86 4.64 22.69 6.08
CA PHE A 86 4.30 21.31 6.43
C PHE A 86 2.93 20.92 5.88
N THR A 87 1.98 21.85 5.91
CA THR A 87 0.64 21.65 5.33
C THR A 87 0.72 21.49 3.80
N ALA A 88 1.51 22.33 3.13
CA ALA A 88 1.75 22.25 1.69
C ALA A 88 2.44 20.93 1.30
N PHE A 89 3.43 20.48 2.07
CA PHE A 89 4.07 19.18 1.89
C PHE A 89 3.06 18.02 1.96
N ILE A 90 2.20 18.01 2.99
CA ILE A 90 1.17 16.98 3.14
C ILE A 90 0.20 17.03 1.95
N PHE A 91 -0.23 18.21 1.54
CA PHE A 91 -1.13 18.36 0.41
C PHE A 91 -0.51 17.79 -0.87
N LEU A 92 0.72 18.18 -1.20
CA LEU A 92 1.42 17.71 -2.39
C LEU A 92 1.64 16.20 -2.34
N HIS A 93 2.05 15.66 -1.20
CA HIS A 93 2.22 14.22 -1.00
C HIS A 93 0.93 13.43 -1.29
N ASN A 94 -0.20 13.86 -0.71
CA ASN A 94 -1.50 13.20 -0.94
C ASN A 94 -1.98 13.39 -2.38
N LEU A 95 -1.75 14.56 -2.99
CA LEU A 95 -2.09 14.80 -4.39
C LEU A 95 -1.29 13.90 -5.33
N THR A 96 0.03 13.79 -5.12
CA THR A 96 0.90 12.90 -5.91
C THR A 96 0.43 11.46 -5.82
N LEU A 97 0.14 10.95 -4.62
CA LEU A 97 -0.35 9.58 -4.43
C LEU A 97 -1.75 9.37 -4.99
N CYS A 98 -2.63 10.38 -4.93
CA CYS A 98 -3.95 10.34 -5.55
C CYS A 98 -3.84 10.21 -7.08
N ILE A 99 -3.06 11.09 -7.73
CA ILE A 99 -2.87 11.08 -9.18
C ILE A 99 -2.21 9.77 -9.62
N TYR A 100 -1.13 9.37 -8.94
CA TYR A 100 -0.41 8.15 -9.23
C TYR A 100 -1.30 6.90 -9.14
N SER A 101 -2.08 6.78 -8.06
CA SER A 101 -3.02 5.67 -7.86
C SER A 101 -4.10 5.67 -8.93
N GLY A 102 -4.63 6.85 -9.29
CA GLY A 102 -5.66 6.99 -10.31
C GLY A 102 -5.17 6.58 -11.70
N ILE A 103 -3.95 6.98 -12.07
CA ILE A 103 -3.32 6.58 -13.34
C ILE A 103 -3.07 5.07 -13.35
N THR A 104 -2.54 4.52 -12.26
CA THR A 104 -2.29 3.07 -12.15
C THR A 104 -3.58 2.27 -12.36
N PHE A 105 -4.66 2.67 -11.69
CA PHE A 105 -5.97 2.05 -11.87
C PHE A 105 -6.46 2.18 -13.32
N ALA A 106 -6.43 3.38 -13.88
CA ALA A 106 -6.90 3.67 -15.24
C ALA A 106 -6.11 2.91 -16.33
N LYS A 107 -4.87 2.51 -16.06
CA LYS A 107 -4.03 1.75 -17.00
C LYS A 107 -4.16 0.25 -16.83
N VAL A 108 -4.25 -0.26 -15.60
CA VAL A 108 -4.28 -1.70 -15.33
C VAL A 108 -5.70 -2.27 -15.40
N ALA A 109 -6.71 -1.55 -14.91
CA ALA A 109 -8.09 -2.05 -14.83
C ALA A 109 -8.72 -2.38 -16.20
N PRO A 110 -8.55 -1.57 -17.28
CA PRO A 110 -9.10 -1.92 -18.58
C PRO A 110 -8.49 -3.19 -19.17
N VAL A 111 -7.18 -3.42 -18.96
CA VAL A 111 -6.50 -4.65 -19.40
C VAL A 111 -7.11 -5.86 -18.68
N MET A 112 -7.36 -5.76 -17.36
CA MET A 112 -8.04 -6.82 -16.63
C MET A 112 -9.45 -7.03 -17.19
N TYR A 113 -10.25 -5.97 -17.30
CA TYR A 113 -11.62 -6.05 -17.78
C TYR A 113 -11.72 -6.72 -19.16
N GLN A 114 -10.83 -6.36 -20.09
CA GLN A 114 -10.78 -6.96 -21.41
C GLN A 114 -10.45 -8.46 -21.35
N GLN A 115 -9.49 -8.88 -20.52
CA GLN A 115 -9.13 -10.30 -20.41
C GLN A 115 -10.24 -11.13 -19.76
N PHE A 116 -10.86 -10.63 -18.69
CA PHE A 116 -11.97 -11.31 -18.01
C PHE A 116 -13.27 -11.38 -18.84
N THR A 117 -13.44 -10.53 -19.86
CA THR A 117 -14.63 -10.54 -20.74
C THR A 117 -14.40 -11.28 -22.05
N THR A 118 -13.15 -11.39 -22.51
CA THR A 118 -12.82 -12.05 -23.79
C THR A 118 -12.31 -13.47 -23.66
N GLN A 119 -11.83 -13.86 -22.47
CA GLN A 119 -11.28 -15.18 -22.20
C GLN A 119 -12.14 -15.97 -21.21
N SER A 120 -11.88 -17.28 -21.12
CA SER A 120 -12.45 -18.08 -20.04
C SER A 120 -11.99 -17.56 -18.68
N PHE A 121 -12.79 -17.77 -17.63
CA PHE A 121 -12.43 -17.34 -16.27
C PHE A 121 -11.07 -17.91 -15.83
N TYR A 122 -10.80 -19.18 -16.16
CA TYR A 122 -9.53 -19.83 -15.87
C TYR A 122 -8.36 -19.16 -16.61
N ASP A 123 -8.50 -18.90 -17.91
CA ASP A 123 -7.44 -18.26 -18.70
C ASP A 123 -7.14 -16.83 -18.23
N ALA A 124 -8.17 -16.07 -17.85
CA ALA A 124 -8.02 -14.73 -17.32
C ALA A 124 -7.39 -14.73 -15.91
N MET A 125 -7.77 -15.69 -15.06
CA MET A 125 -7.18 -15.83 -13.72
C MET A 125 -5.71 -16.26 -13.81
N CYS A 126 -5.38 -17.26 -14.62
CA CYS A 126 -4.01 -17.80 -14.72
C CYS A 126 -3.11 -17.04 -15.70
N ASP A 127 -3.65 -16.07 -16.45
CA ASP A 127 -2.96 -15.37 -17.54
C ASP A 127 -2.21 -16.33 -18.47
N THR A 128 -2.92 -17.36 -18.96
CA THR A 128 -2.33 -18.42 -19.81
C THR A 128 -1.67 -17.85 -21.08
N ARG A 129 -2.09 -16.66 -21.51
CA ARG A 129 -1.55 -15.93 -22.67
C ARG A 129 -0.51 -14.87 -22.31
N GLN A 130 -0.20 -14.67 -21.03
CA GLN A 130 0.77 -13.69 -20.53
C GLN A 130 0.47 -12.23 -20.93
N VAL A 131 -0.80 -11.92 -21.22
CA VAL A 131 -1.22 -10.59 -21.70
C VAL A 131 -1.30 -9.62 -20.52
N ILE A 132 -1.87 -10.06 -19.41
CA ILE A 132 -1.98 -9.24 -18.20
C ILE A 132 -0.59 -8.89 -17.68
N TRP A 133 0.31 -9.87 -17.66
CA TRP A 133 1.67 -9.66 -17.20
C TRP A 133 2.42 -8.66 -18.09
N LYS A 134 2.48 -8.92 -19.40
CA LYS A 134 3.31 -8.14 -20.33
C LYS A 134 2.79 -6.72 -20.54
N GLU A 135 1.48 -6.55 -20.71
CA GLU A 135 0.89 -5.26 -21.08
C GLU A 135 0.64 -4.35 -19.86
N ALA A 136 0.47 -4.92 -18.67
CA ALA A 136 0.13 -4.17 -17.47
C ALA A 136 1.10 -4.38 -16.31
N LEU A 137 1.20 -5.61 -15.78
CA LEU A 137 1.85 -5.85 -14.48
C LEU A 137 3.37 -5.69 -14.51
N PHE A 138 4.02 -5.96 -15.63
CA PHE A 138 5.48 -5.82 -15.72
C PHE A 138 5.92 -4.39 -15.39
N SER A 139 5.35 -3.40 -16.07
CA SER A 139 5.68 -1.98 -15.86
C SER A 139 4.94 -1.36 -14.68
N TRP A 140 3.61 -1.49 -14.65
CA TRP A 140 2.80 -0.85 -13.61
C TRP A 140 2.89 -1.56 -12.28
N GLY A 141 3.05 -2.89 -12.25
CA GLY A 141 3.30 -3.64 -11.03
C GLY A 141 4.66 -3.30 -10.42
N TYR A 142 5.70 -3.10 -11.24
CA TYR A 142 7.01 -2.61 -10.76
C TYR A 142 6.92 -1.19 -10.17
N LEU A 143 6.27 -0.25 -10.87
CA LEU A 143 6.03 1.08 -10.30
C LEU A 143 5.22 1.02 -9.00
N PHE A 144 4.21 0.14 -8.97
CA PHE A 144 3.36 -0.03 -7.81
C PHE A 144 4.13 -0.63 -6.63
N TYR A 145 5.08 -1.53 -6.89
CA TYR A 145 6.04 -1.98 -5.88
C TYR A 145 6.88 -0.80 -5.35
N LEU A 146 7.46 0.02 -6.22
CA LEU A 146 8.22 1.20 -5.81
C LEU A 146 7.39 2.17 -4.95
N SER A 147 6.09 2.32 -5.27
CA SER A 147 5.19 3.17 -4.50
C SER A 147 5.09 2.76 -3.02
N LYS A 148 5.26 1.48 -2.68
CA LYS A 148 5.16 0.99 -1.29
C LYS A 148 6.29 1.49 -0.39
N PHE A 149 7.47 1.73 -0.96
CA PHE A 149 8.54 2.43 -0.24
C PHE A 149 8.21 3.90 -0.02
N TYR A 150 7.61 4.56 -1.02
CA TYR A 150 7.21 5.96 -0.92
C TYR A 150 6.09 6.17 0.11
N GLU A 151 5.12 5.24 0.19
CA GLU A 151 4.01 5.27 1.15
C GLU A 151 4.46 5.22 2.63
N ILE A 152 5.72 4.87 2.94
CA ILE A 152 6.28 5.00 4.29
C ILE A 152 6.18 6.45 4.82
N ILE A 153 6.19 7.44 3.91
CA ILE A 153 6.03 8.86 4.24
C ILE A 153 4.70 9.13 4.97
N ASP A 154 3.63 8.37 4.73
CA ASP A 154 2.38 8.49 5.47
C ASP A 154 2.61 8.29 6.98
N THR A 155 3.41 7.28 7.31
CA THR A 155 3.76 6.97 8.70
C THR A 155 4.63 8.07 9.29
N ILE A 156 5.59 8.58 8.52
CA ILE A 156 6.44 9.70 8.94
C ILE A 156 5.56 10.93 9.25
N ILE A 157 4.60 11.27 8.38
CA ILE A 157 3.66 12.38 8.59
C ILE A 157 2.85 12.19 9.89
N ILE A 158 2.38 10.96 10.18
CA ILE A 158 1.67 10.64 11.42
C ILE A 158 2.56 10.89 12.64
N LEU A 159 3.80 10.40 12.60
CA LEU A 159 4.77 10.55 13.68
C LEU A 159 5.16 12.01 13.91
N LEU A 160 5.40 12.78 12.84
CA LEU A 160 5.71 14.21 12.89
C LEU A 160 4.53 15.05 13.42
N LYS A 161 3.28 14.59 13.20
CA LYS A 161 2.08 15.18 13.82
C LYS A 161 1.94 14.86 15.31
N GLY A 162 2.92 14.18 15.91
CA GLY A 162 2.91 13.78 17.32
C GLY A 162 1.90 12.67 17.64
N ARG A 163 1.44 11.93 16.63
CA ARG A 163 0.48 10.82 16.79
C ARG A 163 1.17 9.48 16.61
N LYS A 164 0.72 8.48 17.38
CA LYS A 164 1.17 7.10 17.24
C LYS A 164 0.69 6.52 15.91
N SER A 165 1.61 5.88 15.19
CA SER A 165 1.26 4.99 14.08
C SER A 165 0.57 3.75 14.63
N SER A 166 -0.51 3.31 14.01
CA SER A 166 -1.18 2.09 14.45
C SER A 166 -0.36 0.85 14.09
N MET A 167 -0.58 -0.25 14.82
CA MET A 167 0.00 -1.54 14.47
C MET A 167 -0.43 -1.94 13.05
N LEU A 168 -1.71 -1.75 12.72
CA LEU A 168 -2.25 -2.06 11.40
C LEU A 168 -1.48 -1.33 10.29
N GLN A 169 -1.21 -0.02 10.43
CA GLN A 169 -0.44 0.76 9.47
C GLN A 169 0.96 0.16 9.28
N THR A 170 1.64 -0.12 10.39
CA THR A 170 3.04 -0.58 10.41
C THR A 170 3.18 -1.97 9.77
N TYR A 171 2.30 -2.92 10.13
CA TYR A 171 2.31 -4.24 9.51
C TYR A 171 1.84 -4.20 8.06
N HIS A 172 0.88 -3.33 7.72
CA HIS A 172 0.40 -3.19 6.35
C HIS A 172 1.50 -2.72 5.40
N HIS A 173 2.20 -1.61 5.69
CA HIS A 173 3.26 -1.14 4.78
C HIS A 173 4.43 -2.12 4.70
N SER A 174 4.82 -2.74 5.82
CA SER A 174 5.88 -3.75 5.84
C SER A 174 5.51 -4.97 4.99
N GLY A 175 4.31 -5.51 5.19
CA GLY A 175 3.79 -6.63 4.43
C GLY A 175 3.60 -6.28 2.95
N ALA A 176 3.10 -5.08 2.64
CA ALA A 176 2.92 -4.63 1.27
C ALA A 176 4.24 -4.60 0.48
N MET A 177 5.33 -4.11 1.07
CA MET A 177 6.65 -4.14 0.43
C MET A 177 7.12 -5.58 0.13
N LEU A 178 6.96 -6.49 1.09
CA LEU A 178 7.38 -7.89 0.96
C LEU A 178 6.52 -8.65 -0.05
N CYS A 179 5.21 -8.53 0.04
CA CYS A 179 4.26 -9.18 -0.86
C CYS A 179 4.41 -8.67 -2.30
N MET A 180 4.59 -7.36 -2.49
CA MET A 180 4.82 -6.79 -3.81
C MET A 180 6.15 -7.23 -4.41
N TRP A 181 7.22 -7.27 -3.62
CA TRP A 181 8.50 -7.82 -4.10
C TRP A 181 8.36 -9.27 -4.54
N ALA A 182 7.75 -10.12 -3.72
CA ALA A 182 7.54 -11.53 -4.04
C ALA A 182 6.70 -11.68 -5.32
N GLY A 183 5.59 -10.93 -5.42
CA GLY A 183 4.71 -10.97 -6.58
C GLY A 183 5.40 -10.56 -7.88
N ILE A 184 6.22 -9.50 -7.87
CA ILE A 184 6.96 -9.06 -9.06
C ILE A 184 8.14 -9.99 -9.37
N HIS A 185 8.87 -10.46 -8.36
CA HIS A 185 10.04 -11.31 -8.54
C HIS A 185 9.67 -12.69 -9.09
N PHE A 186 8.62 -13.32 -8.57
CA PHE A 186 8.15 -14.65 -9.00
C PHE A 186 7.11 -14.60 -10.10
N GLN A 187 6.86 -13.42 -10.68
CA GLN A 187 5.81 -13.19 -11.65
C GLN A 187 4.44 -13.77 -11.24
N SER A 188 4.12 -13.65 -9.95
CA SER A 188 2.94 -14.29 -9.39
C SER A 188 1.68 -13.56 -9.83
N MET A 189 0.86 -14.27 -10.60
CA MET A 189 -0.36 -13.71 -11.18
C MET A 189 -1.30 -13.02 -10.17
N PRO A 190 -1.56 -13.55 -8.95
CA PRO A 190 -2.48 -12.93 -7.98
C PRO A 190 -2.17 -11.47 -7.62
N ILE A 191 -0.98 -10.97 -7.94
CA ILE A 191 -0.56 -9.59 -7.68
C ILE A 191 -1.45 -8.54 -8.36
N TRP A 192 -2.12 -8.87 -9.48
CA TRP A 192 -3.03 -7.93 -10.15
C TRP A 192 -4.19 -7.50 -9.25
N ILE A 193 -4.67 -8.40 -8.38
CA ILE A 193 -5.76 -8.11 -7.42
C ILE A 193 -5.32 -6.99 -6.49
N PHE A 194 -4.08 -7.09 -5.98
CA PHE A 194 -3.50 -6.06 -5.14
C PHE A 194 -3.41 -4.75 -5.94
N VAL A 195 -2.77 -4.75 -7.10
CA VAL A 195 -2.55 -3.53 -7.90
C VAL A 195 -3.86 -2.82 -8.23
N VAL A 196 -4.88 -3.53 -8.74
CA VAL A 196 -6.15 -2.92 -9.18
C VAL A 196 -6.98 -2.44 -8.00
N PHE A 197 -7.23 -3.30 -7.00
CA PHE A 197 -8.14 -2.93 -5.92
C PHE A 197 -7.53 -1.87 -5.01
N ASN A 198 -6.24 -1.97 -4.71
CA ASN A 198 -5.55 -1.00 -3.89
C ASN A 198 -5.42 0.35 -4.60
N SER A 199 -5.06 0.40 -5.89
CA SER A 199 -4.97 1.67 -6.62
C SER A 199 -6.33 2.39 -6.69
N PHE A 200 -7.43 1.65 -6.84
CA PHE A 200 -8.78 2.23 -6.76
C PHE A 200 -9.07 2.88 -5.39
N VAL A 201 -8.92 2.11 -4.31
CA VAL A 201 -9.22 2.59 -2.95
C VAL A 201 -8.24 3.69 -2.53
N HIS A 202 -6.96 3.58 -2.88
CA HIS A 202 -5.94 4.59 -2.61
C HIS A 202 -6.25 5.90 -3.33
N THR A 203 -6.77 5.87 -4.56
CA THR A 203 -7.20 7.09 -5.25
C THR A 203 -8.24 7.84 -4.41
N ILE A 204 -9.27 7.15 -3.93
CA ILE A 204 -10.33 7.75 -3.11
C ILE A 204 -9.81 8.21 -1.74
N MET A 205 -8.99 7.37 -1.09
CA MET A 205 -8.42 7.66 0.23
C MET A 205 -7.50 8.89 0.20
N TYR A 206 -6.58 8.96 -0.76
CA TYR A 206 -5.65 10.08 -0.87
C TYR A 206 -6.33 11.36 -1.33
N PHE A 207 -7.37 11.27 -2.18
CA PHE A 207 -8.22 12.42 -2.48
C PHE A 207 -8.86 12.97 -1.20
N TYR A 208 -9.42 12.10 -0.35
CA TYR A 208 -9.97 12.49 0.93
C TYR A 208 -8.91 13.14 1.84
N TYR A 209 -7.72 12.55 1.95
CA TYR A 209 -6.64 13.10 2.77
C TYR A 209 -6.12 14.44 2.26
N MET A 210 -6.01 14.62 0.95
CA MET A 210 -5.71 15.89 0.30
C MET A 210 -6.73 16.98 0.66
N CYS A 211 -8.03 16.67 0.60
CA CYS A 211 -9.06 17.63 1.04
C CYS A 211 -8.90 17.98 2.53
N THR A 212 -8.67 16.97 3.38
CA THR A 212 -8.51 17.21 4.83
C THR A 212 -7.23 17.96 5.20
N SER A 213 -6.19 17.94 4.37
CA SER A 213 -4.97 18.70 4.65
C SER A 213 -5.17 20.20 4.48
N VAL A 214 -6.07 20.65 3.60
CA VAL A 214 -6.44 22.07 3.44
C VAL A 214 -7.63 22.50 4.31
N GLY A 215 -8.10 21.61 5.19
CA GLY A 215 -9.18 21.91 6.14
C GLY A 215 -10.59 21.61 5.62
N ILE A 216 -10.74 21.07 4.41
CA ILE A 216 -12.01 20.58 3.89
C ILE A 216 -12.26 19.19 4.48
N HIS A 217 -13.39 18.99 5.14
CA HIS A 217 -13.72 17.71 5.78
C HIS A 217 -14.97 17.11 5.13
N PRO A 218 -14.83 16.40 3.99
CA PRO A 218 -15.97 15.77 3.35
C PRO A 218 -16.63 14.76 4.31
N PRO A 219 -17.97 14.63 4.31
CA PRO A 219 -18.62 13.50 4.93
C PRO A 219 -18.22 12.22 4.19
N GLY A 220 -18.09 11.11 4.92
CA GLY A 220 -17.81 9.80 4.30
C GLY A 220 -16.54 9.08 4.75
N LYS A 221 -15.87 9.56 5.79
CA LYS A 221 -14.74 8.83 6.41
C LYS A 221 -15.07 7.36 6.73
N LYS A 222 -16.30 7.09 7.20
CA LYS A 222 -16.77 5.72 7.49
C LYS A 222 -16.79 4.85 6.24
N TYR A 223 -17.26 5.37 5.11
CA TYR A 223 -17.31 4.63 3.84
C TYR A 223 -15.91 4.30 3.32
N ILE A 224 -14.94 5.20 3.48
CA ILE A 224 -13.55 4.93 3.11
C ILE A 224 -13.00 3.76 3.92
N THR A 225 -13.19 3.77 5.24
CA THR A 225 -12.76 2.65 6.10
C THR A 225 -13.47 1.35 5.74
N THR A 226 -14.77 1.39 5.43
CA THR A 226 -15.51 0.22 4.95
C THR A 226 -14.91 -0.31 3.64
N MET A 227 -14.62 0.55 2.67
CA MET A 227 -13.98 0.14 1.40
C MET A 227 -12.61 -0.50 1.62
N GLN A 228 -11.79 0.06 2.51
CA GLN A 228 -10.49 -0.52 2.85
C GLN A 228 -10.60 -1.91 3.46
N ILE A 229 -11.54 -2.12 4.38
CA ILE A 229 -11.77 -3.43 5.00
C ILE A 229 -12.30 -4.42 3.95
N SER A 230 -13.29 -4.01 3.15
CA SER A 230 -13.84 -4.84 2.07
C SER A 230 -12.77 -5.23 1.04
N GLN A 231 -11.85 -4.33 0.70
CA GLN A 231 -10.71 -4.62 -0.17
C GLN A 231 -9.87 -5.78 0.37
N PHE A 232 -9.55 -5.80 1.67
CA PHE A 232 -8.78 -6.90 2.23
C PHE A 232 -9.55 -8.21 2.20
N LEU A 233 -10.82 -8.20 2.58
CA LEU A 233 -11.64 -9.42 2.61
C LEU A 233 -11.80 -10.03 1.21
N VAL A 234 -12.19 -9.20 0.23
CA VAL A 234 -12.36 -9.65 -1.16
C VAL A 234 -11.02 -10.02 -1.78
N GLY A 235 -9.98 -9.20 -1.58
CA GLY A 235 -8.66 -9.43 -2.14
C GLY A 235 -8.01 -10.71 -1.63
N ILE A 236 -8.12 -10.99 -0.32
CA ILE A 236 -7.63 -12.24 0.27
C ILE A 236 -8.44 -13.44 -0.22
N ALA A 237 -9.77 -13.33 -0.34
CA ALA A 237 -10.59 -14.42 -0.86
C ALA A 237 -10.23 -14.76 -2.32
N LEU A 238 -10.06 -13.74 -3.17
CA LEU A 238 -9.65 -13.92 -4.56
C LEU A 238 -8.22 -14.44 -4.69
N ALA A 239 -7.29 -13.98 -3.86
CA ALA A 239 -5.91 -14.50 -3.87
C ALA A 239 -5.87 -15.98 -3.44
N ASN A 240 -6.66 -16.38 -2.44
CA ASN A 240 -6.74 -17.78 -2.01
C ASN A 240 -7.42 -18.69 -3.03
N SER A 241 -8.27 -18.17 -3.92
CA SER A 241 -8.90 -19.00 -4.96
C SER A 241 -7.87 -19.63 -5.90
N TYR A 242 -6.71 -18.98 -6.10
CA TYR A 242 -5.58 -19.53 -6.86
C TYR A 242 -4.99 -20.81 -6.28
N LEU A 243 -5.16 -21.07 -4.98
CA LEU A 243 -4.71 -22.33 -4.36
C LEU A 243 -5.55 -23.53 -4.82
N PHE A 244 -6.75 -23.28 -5.35
CA PHE A 244 -7.67 -24.30 -5.85
C PHE A 244 -7.71 -24.37 -7.37
N LEU A 245 -6.93 -23.52 -8.07
CA LEU A 245 -6.80 -23.53 -9.52
C LEU A 245 -5.50 -24.25 -9.89
N ASP A 246 -5.63 -25.48 -10.39
CA ASP A 246 -4.47 -26.27 -10.83
C ASP A 246 -3.72 -25.54 -11.96
N GLY A 247 -2.38 -25.59 -11.93
CA GLY A 247 -1.53 -25.01 -12.99
C GLY A 247 -1.37 -23.48 -12.98
N CYS A 248 -2.19 -22.76 -12.21
CA CYS A 248 -2.22 -21.29 -12.16
C CYS A 248 -1.00 -20.67 -11.44
N LEU A 249 -0.42 -21.40 -10.48
CA LEU A 249 0.73 -20.96 -9.66
C LEU A 249 2.07 -21.56 -10.11
N GLN A 250 2.07 -22.36 -11.18
CA GLN A 250 3.32 -22.87 -11.74
C GLN A 250 4.03 -21.71 -12.45
N THR A 251 5.23 -21.39 -11.96
CA THR A 251 6.13 -20.46 -12.64
C THR A 251 6.48 -21.08 -13.99
N GLN A 252 6.08 -20.42 -15.07
CA GLN A 252 6.59 -20.75 -16.41
C GLN A 252 8.03 -20.30 -16.55
#